data_AF-A0A2N0RM27-F1
#
_entry.id   AF-A0A2N0RM27-F1
#
_cell.length_a   1.000
_cell.length_b   1.000
_cell.length_c   1.000
_cell.angle_alpha   90.00
_cell.angle_beta   90.00
_cell.angle_gamma   90.00
#
_symmetry.space_group_name_H-M   'P 1'
#
loop_
_entity.id
_entity.type
_entity.pdbx_description
1 polymer ?
#
loop_
_entity_poly.entity_id
_entity_poly.type
_entity_poly.pdbx_seq_one_letter_code
_entity_poly.pdbx_strand_id
1 'polypeptide(L)'
;MKECWDADPLKRPDADALDSKMNEINLDYQNIPDELLKSEIDNLERNKVEENYTSSKLFTSKIHNFENLPEPRNATEEEQEGITFH
;
A
#
# COMPACT_ATOMS: atom_id res chain seq x y z
N MET A 1 2.72 2.97 -5.23
CA MET A 1 1.79 2.03 -4.57
C MET A 1 1.23 0.98 -5.51
N LYS A 2 0.71 1.33 -6.70
CA LYS A 2 0.17 0.31 -7.61
C LYS A 2 1.19 -0.73 -8.10
N GLU A 3 2.47 -0.39 -8.07
CA GLU A 3 3.57 -1.29 -8.46
C GLU A 3 3.97 -2.26 -7.33
N CYS A 4 3.66 -1.94 -6.08
CA CYS A 4 4.07 -2.73 -4.91
C CYS A 4 3.28 -4.05 -4.77
N TRP A 5 2.17 -4.18 -5.48
CA TRP A 5 1.24 -5.33 -5.42
C TRP A 5 1.11 -6.00 -6.79
N ASP A 6 2.10 -5.82 -7.68
CA ASP A 6 2.17 -6.59 -8.93
C ASP A 6 2.22 -8.09 -8.63
N ALA A 7 1.53 -8.91 -9.43
CA ALA A 7 1.52 -10.36 -9.27
C ALA A 7 2.91 -10.96 -9.55
N ASP A 8 3.68 -10.33 -10.44
CA ASP A 8 5.05 -10.69 -10.78
C ASP A 8 6.03 -10.04 -9.78
N PRO A 9 6.76 -10.84 -8.98
CA PRO A 9 7.71 -10.31 -8.00
C PRO A 9 8.82 -9.45 -8.62
N LEU A 10 9.23 -9.75 -9.86
CA LEU A 10 10.30 -9.01 -10.55
C LEU A 10 9.86 -7.61 -10.99
N LYS A 11 8.55 -7.36 -11.04
CA LYS A 11 7.98 -6.04 -11.35
C LYS A 11 7.75 -5.19 -10.11
N ARG A 12 7.86 -5.77 -8.91
CA ARG A 12 7.74 -5.01 -7.67
C ARG A 12 9.02 -4.20 -7.47
N PRO A 13 8.92 -2.92 -7.08
CA PRO A 13 10.08 -2.16 -6.67
C PRO A 13 10.70 -2.79 -5.43
N ASP A 14 12.03 -2.83 -5.39
CA ASP A 14 12.76 -3.15 -4.17
C ASP A 14 12.70 -2.00 -3.15
N ALA A 15 13.27 -2.24 -1.98
CA ALA A 15 13.27 -1.29 -0.88
C ALA A 15 14.00 0.02 -1.23
N ASP A 16 15.13 -0.07 -1.94
CA ASP A 16 15.96 1.09 -2.28
C ASP A 16 15.27 1.98 -3.33
N ALA A 17 14.57 1.37 -4.29
CA ALA A 17 13.76 2.06 -5.27
C ALA A 17 12.56 2.78 -4.63
N LEU A 18 11.93 2.15 -3.63
CA LEU A 18 10.86 2.77 -2.83
C LEU A 18 11.38 3.95 -2.00
N ASP A 19 12.53 3.79 -1.33
CA ASP A 19 13.16 4.87 -0.55
C ASP A 19 13.52 6.06 -1.43
N SER A 20 14.11 5.81 -2.60
CA SER A 20 14.45 6.84 -3.58
C SER A 20 13.22 7.64 -4.02
N LYS A 21 12.11 6.96 -4.36
CA LYS A 21 10.84 7.62 -4.72
C LYS A 21 10.26 8.43 -3.56
N MET A 22 10.38 7.94 -2.33
CA MET A 22 9.92 8.68 -1.15
C MET A 22 10.74 9.95 -0.94
N ASN A 23 12.07 9.86 -1.09
CA ASN A 23 12.97 11.00 -0.99
C ASN A 23 12.70 12.05 -2.06
N GLU A 24 12.40 11.64 -3.29
CA GLU A 24 11.99 12.54 -4.38
C GLU A 24 10.71 13.31 -4.02
N ILE A 25 9.67 12.59 -3.60
CA ILE A 25 8.39 13.21 -3.17
C ILE A 25 8.61 14.17 -1.99
N ASN A 26 9.44 13.79 -1.02
CA ASN A 26 9.75 14.64 0.12
C ASN A 26 10.49 15.90 -0.33
N LEU A 27 11.47 15.77 -1.23
CA LEU A 27 12.20 16.91 -1.77
C LEU A 27 11.26 17.86 -2.52
N ASP A 28 10.37 17.33 -3.36
CA ASP A 28 9.37 18.11 -4.06
C ASP A 28 8.50 18.88 -3.07
N TYR A 29 8.05 18.24 -2.00
CA TYR A 29 7.23 18.87 -0.97
C TYR A 29 7.96 19.99 -0.22
N GLN A 30 9.26 19.80 0.09
CA GLN A 30 10.09 20.83 0.73
C GLN A 30 10.33 22.04 -0.19
N ASN A 31 10.25 21.85 -1.50
CA ASN A 31 10.41 22.91 -2.49
C ASN A 31 9.12 23.70 -2.76
N ILE A 32 7.99 23.32 -2.16
CA ILE A 32 6.72 24.04 -2.32
C ILE A 32 6.74 25.31 -1.45
N PRO A 33 6.42 26.49 -2.04
CA PRO A 33 6.25 27.73 -1.27
C PRO A 33 5.18 27.62 -0.18
N ASP A 34 5.45 28.21 0.99
CA ASP A 34 4.55 28.22 2.15
C ASP A 34 3.12 28.70 1.83
N GLU A 35 2.97 29.65 0.89
CA GLU A 35 1.66 30.19 0.48
C GLU A 35 0.80 29.14 -0.26
N LEU A 36 1.42 28.30 -1.09
CA LEU A 36 0.73 27.21 -1.78
C LEU A 36 0.37 26.10 -0.78
N LEU A 37 1.28 25.74 0.12
CA LEU A 37 1.02 24.76 1.19
C LEU A 37 -0.16 25.18 2.07
N LYS A 38 -0.23 26.47 2.44
CA LYS A 38 -1.34 27.01 3.23
C LYS A 38 -2.68 26.88 2.51
N SER A 39 -2.73 27.15 1.21
CA SER A 39 -3.94 26.99 0.41
C SER A 39 -4.40 25.53 0.30
N GLU A 40 -3.46 24.58 0.23
CA GLU A 40 -3.74 23.13 0.20
C GLU A 40 -4.33 22.67 1.54
N ILE A 41 -3.74 23.09 2.66
CA ILE A 41 -4.19 22.77 4.02
C ILE A 41 -5.59 23.34 4.29
N ASP A 42 -5.83 24.60 3.90
CA ASP A 42 -7.13 25.25 4.07
C ASP A 42 -8.23 24.55 3.24
N ASN A 43 -7.89 23.98 2.08
CA ASN A 43 -8.81 23.15 1.29
C ASN A 43 -9.03 21.75 1.90
N LEU A 44 -8.00 21.15 2.51
CA LEU A 44 -8.09 19.86 3.19
C LEU A 44 -8.97 19.94 4.45
N GLU A 45 -8.85 21.00 5.25
CA GLU A 45 -9.73 21.22 6.41
C GLU A 45 -11.20 21.40 5.99
N ARG A 46 -11.47 22.03 4.84
CA ARG A 46 -12.83 22.15 4.30
C ARG A 46 -13.44 20.78 3.95
N ASN A 47 -12.61 19.78 3.66
CA ASN A 47 -13.04 18.42 3.33
C ASN A 47 -13.07 17.46 4.53
N LYS A 48 -12.75 17.92 5.75
CA LYS A 48 -12.93 17.13 6.98
C LYS A 48 -14.42 17.05 7.34
N VAL A 49 -15.14 16.19 6.63
CA VAL A 49 -16.31 15.51 7.20
C VAL A 49 -15.79 14.69 8.38
N GLU A 50 -16.30 14.93 9.59
CA GLU A 50 -15.87 14.32 10.85
C GLU A 50 -15.44 12.84 10.72
N GLU A 51 -14.14 12.60 10.56
CA GLU A 51 -13.59 11.26 10.68
C GLU A 51 -13.54 10.90 12.16
N ASN A 52 -14.62 10.26 12.61
CA ASN A 52 -14.76 9.64 13.92
C ASN A 52 -13.83 8.41 14.05
N TYR A 53 -12.52 8.61 13.91
CA TYR A 53 -11.51 7.53 13.99
C TYR A 53 -11.31 7.01 15.43
N THR A 54 -11.90 7.68 16.42
CA THR A 54 -11.93 7.27 17.84
C THR A 54 -13.16 6.42 18.19
N SER A 55 -13.76 5.75 17.21
CA SER A 55 -14.73 4.70 17.47
C SER A 55 -13.96 3.44 17.89
N SER A 56 -13.64 3.32 19.19
CA SER A 56 -13.25 2.06 19.86
C SER A 56 -14.43 1.07 19.93
N LYS A 57 -15.14 0.94 18.81
CA LYS A 57 -16.24 0.01 18.64
C LYS A 57 -15.59 -1.33 18.42
N LEU A 58 -15.52 -2.11 19.50
CA LEU A 58 -15.14 -3.52 19.53
C LEU A 58 -15.61 -4.18 18.23
N PHE A 59 -14.67 -4.41 17.31
CA PHE A 59 -14.96 -5.08 16.05
C PHE A 59 -15.32 -6.52 16.41
N THR A 60 -16.60 -6.80 16.61
CA THR A 60 -17.11 -8.16 16.57
C THR A 60 -17.15 -8.57 15.11
N SER A 61 -15.98 -8.85 14.52
CA SER A 61 -15.93 -9.40 13.18
C SER A 61 -16.65 -10.75 13.20
N LYS A 62 -17.74 -10.86 12.43
CA LYS A 62 -18.37 -12.16 12.17
C LYS A 62 -17.38 -12.98 11.34
N ILE A 63 -17.07 -14.18 11.80
CA ILE A 63 -16.32 -15.17 11.03
C ILE A 63 -17.23 -15.58 9.86
N HIS A 64 -16.80 -15.28 8.64
CA HIS A 64 -17.48 -15.72 7.43
C HIS A 64 -16.76 -16.95 6.88
N ASN A 65 -17.45 -18.09 6.86
CA ASN A 65 -16.94 -19.31 6.24
C ASN A 65 -17.21 -19.23 4.74
N PHE A 66 -16.16 -19.02 3.95
CA PHE A 66 -16.28 -19.10 2.50
C PHE A 66 -16.25 -20.57 2.08
N GLU A 67 -17.41 -21.14 1.80
CA GLU A 67 -17.51 -22.44 1.10
C GLU A 67 -17.45 -22.19 -0.41
N ASN A 68 -16.70 -23.01 -1.15
CA ASN A 68 -16.48 -22.92 -2.60
C ASN A 68 -15.64 -21.70 -3.06
N LEU A 69 -14.45 -21.52 -2.49
CA LEU A 69 -13.48 -20.57 -3.05
C LEU A 69 -13.10 -21.00 -4.48
N PRO A 70 -12.97 -20.06 -5.44
CA PRO A 70 -12.42 -20.37 -6.75
C PRO A 70 -11.01 -20.91 -6.59
N GLU A 71 -10.57 -21.76 -7.52
CA GLU A 71 -9.22 -22.32 -7.48
C GLU A 71 -8.17 -21.20 -7.32
N PRO A 72 -7.20 -21.36 -6.40
CA PRO A 72 -6.18 -20.35 -6.17
C PRO A 72 -5.42 -20.12 -7.47
N ARG A 73 -5.51 -18.88 -7.95
CA ARG A 73 -4.83 -18.44 -9.15
C ARG A 73 -3.38 -18.08 -8.76
N ASN A 74 -2.50 -19.10 -8.74
CA ASN A 74 -1.03 -19.12 -8.52
C ASN A 74 -0.61 -19.50 -7.07
N ALA A 75 0.37 -20.38 -6.82
CA ALA A 75 1.63 -20.66 -7.51
C ALA A 75 1.76 -22.09 -8.08
N THR A 76 2.31 -22.20 -9.29
CA THR A 76 2.79 -23.45 -9.89
C THR A 76 3.81 -24.11 -8.95
N GLU A 77 3.67 -25.41 -8.75
CA GLU A 77 4.52 -26.28 -7.91
C GLU A 77 6.00 -26.35 -8.36
N GLU A 78 6.36 -25.74 -9.50
CA GLU A 78 7.65 -25.93 -10.17
C GLU A 78 8.84 -25.13 -9.60
N GLU A 79 8.65 -24.21 -8.65
CA GLU A 79 9.79 -23.44 -8.07
C GLU A 79 10.40 -24.06 -6.79
N GLN A 80 9.90 -25.21 -6.30
CA GLN A 80 10.48 -25.89 -5.12
C GLN A 80 11.42 -27.07 -5.44
N GLU A 81 11.54 -27.51 -6.70
CA GLU A 81 12.48 -28.57 -7.10
C GLU A 81 13.78 -28.02 -7.73
N GLY A 82 14.41 -27.06 -7.08
CA GLY A 82 15.61 -26.38 -7.61
C GLY A 82 16.80 -26.27 -6.66
N ILE A 83 16.81 -26.95 -5.51
CA ILE A 83 17.96 -26.95 -4.60
C ILE A 83 18.34 -28.39 -4.20
N THR A 84 18.87 -29.14 -5.15
CA THR A 84 19.79 -30.25 -4.83
C THR A 84 21.22 -29.73 -5.02
N PHE A 85 21.88 -29.39 -3.92
CA PHE A 85 23.32 -29.16 -3.93
C PHE A 85 24.03 -30.52 -4.02
N HIS A 86 24.94 -30.65 -4.98
CA HIS A 86 25.91 -31.75 -5.05
C HIS A 86 27.22 -31.35 -4.39
#